data_AF-A0A182GYI9-F1
#
_entry.id   AF-A0A182GYI9-F1
#
_cell.length_a   1.000
_cell.length_b   1.000
_cell.length_c   1.000
_cell.angle_alpha   90.00
_cell.angle_beta   90.00
_cell.angle_gamma   90.00
#
_symmetry.space_group_name_H-M   'P 1'
#
loop_
_entity.id
_entity.type
_entity.pdbx_description
1 polymer ?
#
loop_
_entity_poly.entity_id
_entity_poly.type
_entity_poly.pdbx_seq_one_letter_code
_entity_poly.pdbx_strand_id
1 'polypeptide(L)'
;MIFELGSSSSSAANISRPSVNDLNSSTLAQIAEYVASTGETLNINDVNEWLKDKPIYHPQQQQLHSEGQPNGSSDELSAKTILCMPIINGQKTVIGVAQLINKENDLQFTSCDISIFEAFAIFCGLGIHNTQMYESACKLMAKQKVALECLSYHATAAQDQTLKLVNDTIASADEYKLYSFKFIDFDLDDDDTCRAAVRMFLQCNLVQQFHIPYDVSITRTV
;
A
#
# COMPACT_ATOMS: atom_id res chain seq x y z
N MET A 1 9.95 -1.52 11.36
CA MET A 1 10.88 -0.53 10.76
C MET A 1 10.96 0.59 11.78
N ILE A 2 12.16 0.96 12.21
CA ILE A 2 12.39 2.07 13.15
C ILE A 2 12.79 3.29 12.33
N PHE A 3 12.20 4.42 12.67
CA PHE A 3 12.55 5.73 12.14
C PHE A 3 13.10 6.55 13.30
N GLU A 4 14.36 6.95 13.20
CA GLU A 4 15.02 7.75 14.22
C GLU A 4 15.36 9.13 13.68
N LEU A 5 14.93 10.17 14.41
CA LEU A 5 15.18 11.56 14.11
C LEU A 5 15.92 12.19 15.31
N GLY A 6 17.23 12.38 15.17
CA GLY A 6 18.08 13.02 16.18
C GLY A 6 18.21 14.53 16.00
N SER A 7 18.55 15.25 17.07
CA SER A 7 18.68 16.71 17.07
C SER A 7 20.06 17.23 16.64
N SER A 8 21.09 16.38 16.56
CA SER A 8 22.47 16.80 16.26
C SER A 8 22.99 16.30 14.91
N SER A 9 23.28 17.25 14.01
CA SER A 9 24.16 17.16 12.84
C SER A 9 23.86 16.18 11.68
N SER A 10 22.90 15.26 11.78
CA SER A 10 22.49 14.43 10.65
C SER A 10 21.15 14.91 10.09
N SER A 11 21.15 15.56 8.93
CA SER A 11 19.93 16.03 8.25
C SER A 11 19.08 14.89 7.67
N ALA A 12 19.45 13.62 7.89
CA ALA A 12 18.76 12.45 7.36
C ALA A 12 18.24 11.58 8.50
N ALA A 13 16.96 11.23 8.43
CA ALA A 13 16.36 10.24 9.33
C ALA A 13 17.04 8.88 9.12
N ASN A 14 17.44 8.23 10.21
CA ASN A 14 17.99 6.89 10.16
C ASN A 14 16.83 5.89 10.09
N ILE A 15 16.87 4.99 9.10
CA ILE A 15 15.85 3.96 8.90
C ILE A 15 16.52 2.60 9.05
N SER A 16 16.07 1.83 10.04
CA SER A 16 16.60 0.49 10.30
C SER A 16 15.49 -0.52 10.53
N ARG A 17 15.81 -1.80 10.37
CA ARG A 17 14.95 -2.92 10.76
C ARG A 17 15.65 -3.63 11.92
N PRO A 18 15.17 -3.47 13.17
CA PRO A 18 15.79 -4.14 14.30
C PRO A 18 15.62 -5.66 14.18
N SER A 19 16.62 -6.41 14.61
CA SER A 19 16.54 -7.86 14.74
C SER A 19 15.75 -8.26 15.99
N VAL A 20 15.33 -9.52 16.08
CA VAL A 20 14.62 -10.04 17.27
C VAL A 20 15.46 -9.89 18.55
N ASN A 21 16.78 -10.02 18.44
CA ASN A 21 17.68 -9.82 19.57
C ASN A 21 17.72 -8.35 20.01
N ASP A 22 17.74 -7.42 19.05
CA ASP A 22 17.73 -5.98 19.34
C ASP A 22 16.45 -5.55 20.06
N LEU A 23 15.30 -6.15 19.70
CA LEU A 23 14.04 -5.90 20.42
C LEU A 23 14.09 -6.39 21.87
N ASN A 24 14.73 -7.53 22.13
CA ASN A 24 14.77 -8.13 23.46
C ASN A 24 15.77 -7.44 24.39
N SER A 25 16.87 -6.90 23.85
CA SER A 25 17.90 -6.22 24.65
C SER A 25 17.63 -4.75 24.89
N SER A 26 16.80 -4.11 24.06
CA SER A 26 16.55 -2.68 24.08
C SER A 26 15.43 -2.29 25.04
N THR A 27 15.72 -1.43 26.02
CA THR A 27 14.70 -0.81 26.88
C THR A 27 13.66 -0.04 26.06
N LEU A 28 14.10 0.69 25.04
CA LEU A 28 13.22 1.48 24.17
C LEU A 28 12.29 0.58 23.34
N ALA A 29 12.79 -0.57 22.88
CA ALA A 29 11.98 -1.54 22.17
C ALA A 29 10.95 -2.20 23.09
N GLN A 30 11.32 -2.55 24.33
CA GLN A 30 10.39 -3.12 25.31
C GLN A 30 9.26 -2.15 25.67
N ILE A 31 9.57 -0.85 25.83
CA ILE A 31 8.56 0.20 26.05
C ILE A 31 7.64 0.32 24.84
N ALA A 32 8.19 0.32 23.63
CA ALA A 32 7.40 0.35 22.41
C ALA A 32 6.50 -0.88 22.27
N GLU A 33 7.00 -2.06 22.59
CA GLU A 33 6.25 -3.31 22.54
C GLU A 33 5.08 -3.30 23.53
N TYR A 34 5.31 -2.82 24.76
CA TYR A 34 4.25 -2.64 25.74
C TYR A 34 3.13 -1.76 25.18
N VAL A 35 3.47 -0.55 24.70
CA VAL A 35 2.49 0.38 24.12
C VAL A 35 1.81 -0.18 22.87
N ALA A 36 2.53 -0.93 22.03
CA ALA A 36 1.95 -1.59 20.87
C ALA A 36 0.91 -2.65 21.25
N SER A 37 1.17 -3.38 22.34
CA SER A 37 0.30 -4.47 22.82
C SER A 37 -0.93 -3.97 23.58
N THR A 38 -0.79 -2.90 24.37
CA THR A 38 -1.89 -2.35 25.18
C THR A 38 -2.70 -1.29 24.42
N GLY A 39 -2.09 -0.60 23.47
CA GLY A 39 -2.68 0.58 22.85
C GLY A 39 -2.78 1.78 23.80
N GLU A 40 -2.06 1.76 24.93
CA GLU A 40 -2.07 2.82 25.92
C GLU A 40 -0.86 3.74 25.79
N THR A 41 -1.09 5.05 25.85
CA THR A 41 -0.02 6.05 25.91
C THR A 41 0.74 5.93 27.23
N LEU A 42 2.07 6.01 27.16
CA LEU A 42 2.94 5.92 28.34
C LEU A 42 3.81 7.18 28.45
N ASN A 43 3.70 7.89 29.58
CA ASN A 43 4.56 9.01 29.94
C ASN A 43 5.47 8.59 31.11
N ILE A 44 6.74 8.36 30.83
CA ILE A 44 7.78 7.94 31.78
C ILE A 44 8.60 9.16 32.18
N ASN A 45 8.47 9.56 33.44
CA ASN A 45 9.21 10.68 34.02
C ASN A 45 10.61 10.31 34.50
N ASP A 46 10.85 9.04 34.82
CA ASP A 46 12.16 8.48 35.14
C ASP A 46 12.19 7.01 34.69
N VAL A 47 13.02 6.72 33.69
CA VAL A 47 13.15 5.36 33.12
C VAL A 47 13.73 4.37 34.12
N ASN A 48 14.68 4.79 34.95
CA ASN A 48 15.31 3.89 35.93
C ASN A 48 14.35 3.52 37.04
N GLU A 49 13.48 4.45 37.46
CA GLU A 49 12.41 4.16 38.40
C GLU A 49 11.38 3.21 37.78
N TRP A 50 10.91 3.50 36.57
CA TRP A 50 9.91 2.68 35.87
C TRP A 50 10.37 1.24 35.66
N LEU A 51 11.67 1.01 35.39
CA LEU A 51 12.25 -0.31 35.22
C LEU A 51 12.27 -1.16 36.50
N LYS A 52 12.35 -0.55 37.69
CA LYS A 52 12.39 -1.30 38.97
C LYS A 52 11.11 -2.09 39.23
N ASP A 53 9.98 -1.57 38.77
CA ASP A 53 8.66 -2.17 38.95
C ASP A 53 8.31 -3.20 37.87
N LYS A 54 9.21 -3.44 36.90
CA LYS A 54 9.02 -4.43 35.84
C LYS A 54 9.93 -5.65 36.08
N PRO A 55 9.40 -6.88 36.00
CA PRO A 55 10.13 -8.12 36.33
C PRO A 55 11.26 -8.49 35.33
N ILE A 56 11.65 -7.59 34.42
CA ILE A 56 12.53 -7.86 33.28
C ILE A 56 13.93 -7.24 33.45
N TYR A 57 14.17 -6.42 34.48
CA TYR A 57 15.50 -5.87 34.73
C TYR A 57 16.43 -6.89 35.42
N HIS A 58 17.32 -7.52 34.66
CA HIS A 58 18.49 -8.24 35.20
C HIS A 58 19.66 -7.26 35.38
N PRO A 59 20.05 -6.89 36.62
CA PRO A 59 21.12 -5.91 36.87
C PRO A 59 22.55 -6.43 36.57
N GLN A 60 22.72 -7.63 36.03
CA GLN A 60 24.01 -8.33 36.02
C GLN A 60 25.00 -7.92 34.92
N GLN A 61 24.70 -6.92 34.09
CA GLN A 61 25.66 -6.42 33.09
C GLN A 61 26.26 -5.03 33.42
N GLN A 62 26.00 -4.45 34.59
CA GLN A 62 26.47 -3.10 34.93
C GLN A 62 27.78 -3.01 35.75
N GLN A 63 28.55 -4.09 35.89
CA GLN A 63 29.84 -4.05 36.62
C GLN A 63 31.08 -4.53 35.87
N LEU A 64 31.01 -4.85 34.58
CA LEU A 64 32.21 -4.96 33.77
C LEU A 64 31.95 -4.23 32.46
N HIS A 65 32.58 -3.08 32.28
CA HIS A 65 33.21 -2.58 31.05
C HIS A 65 33.61 -1.12 31.28
N SER A 66 34.55 -0.94 32.21
CA SER A 66 35.55 0.12 32.03
C SER A 66 36.51 -0.36 30.94
N GLU A 67 36.83 0.53 30.02
CA GLU A 67 37.90 0.43 29.00
C GLU A 67 37.62 -0.46 27.78
N GLY A 68 37.02 0.18 26.75
CA GLY A 68 37.47 -0.01 25.36
C GLY A 68 36.65 -0.93 24.44
N GLN A 69 35.42 -0.56 24.07
CA GLN A 69 34.79 -0.85 22.77
C GLN A 69 33.61 0.12 22.48
N PRO A 70 33.53 0.80 21.31
CA PRO A 70 32.47 1.75 21.00
C PRO A 70 31.43 1.18 20.01
N ASN A 71 30.90 -0.03 20.23
CA ASN A 71 30.00 -0.69 19.26
C ASN A 71 28.60 -1.06 19.80
N GLY A 72 28.19 -0.56 20.97
CA GLY A 72 26.78 -0.48 21.36
C GLY A 72 26.33 0.97 21.23
N SER A 73 25.22 1.25 20.55
CA SER A 73 24.70 2.61 20.38
C SER A 73 24.51 3.27 21.75
N SER A 74 25.30 4.32 21.99
CA SER A 74 25.42 5.08 23.23
C SER A 74 24.10 5.70 23.74
N ASP A 75 23.05 5.68 22.93
CA ASP A 75 21.80 6.41 23.17
C ASP A 75 20.88 5.72 24.20
N GLU A 76 20.88 4.39 24.31
CA GLU A 76 20.05 3.67 25.29
C GLU A 76 20.50 3.89 26.74
N LEU A 77 21.79 4.20 26.97
CA LEU A 77 22.30 4.53 28.30
C LEU A 77 21.90 5.95 28.76
N SER A 78 21.26 6.74 27.91
CA SER A 78 20.97 8.16 28.18
C SER A 78 19.48 8.50 28.33
N ALA A 79 18.57 7.55 28.11
CA ALA A 79 17.13 7.80 28.19
C ALA A 79 16.68 8.01 29.64
N LYS A 80 16.34 9.26 29.98
CA LYS A 80 15.83 9.69 31.30
C LYS A 80 14.32 9.81 31.32
N THR A 81 13.73 10.43 30.29
CA THR A 81 12.28 10.64 30.16
C THR A 81 11.81 10.12 28.81
N ILE A 82 10.66 9.45 28.76
CA ILE A 82 10.10 8.92 27.51
C ILE A 82 8.61 9.21 27.43
N LEU A 83 8.15 9.75 26.31
CA LEU A 83 6.74 9.79 25.95
C LEU A 83 6.50 8.87 24.76
N CYS A 84 5.73 7.81 24.97
CA CYS A 84 5.48 6.76 24.00
C CYS A 84 3.99 6.68 23.66
N MET A 85 3.64 6.74 22.38
CA MET A 85 2.25 6.73 21.91
C MET A 85 2.02 5.72 20.79
N PRO A 86 0.89 5.00 20.82
CA PRO A 86 0.50 4.14 19.73
C PRO A 86 0.07 4.98 18.52
N ILE A 87 0.46 4.54 17.32
CA ILE A 87 -0.06 5.06 16.06
C ILE A 87 -1.21 4.16 15.62
N ILE A 88 -2.40 4.71 15.55
CA ILE A 88 -3.64 3.95 15.32
C ILE A 88 -4.24 4.34 13.97
N ASN A 89 -4.65 3.35 13.19
CA ASN A 89 -5.32 3.59 11.90
C ASN A 89 -6.83 3.87 12.06
N GLY A 90 -7.52 4.17 10.95
CA GLY A 90 -8.97 4.43 10.95
C GLY A 90 -9.85 3.25 11.41
N GLN A 91 -9.29 2.04 11.50
CA GLN A 91 -9.96 0.82 11.99
C GLN A 91 -9.71 0.56 13.48
N LYS A 92 -9.08 1.52 14.19
CA LYS A 92 -8.67 1.38 15.60
C LYS A 92 -7.62 0.29 15.84
N THR A 93 -6.85 -0.06 14.81
CA THR A 93 -5.73 -1.01 14.93
C THR A 93 -4.44 -0.25 15.12
N VAL A 94 -3.62 -0.68 16.09
CA VAL A 94 -2.25 -0.17 16.26
C VAL A 94 -1.41 -0.62 15.07
N ILE A 95 -0.84 0.34 14.33
CA ILE A 95 -0.01 0.11 13.15
C ILE A 95 1.45 0.51 13.36
N GLY A 96 1.77 1.12 14.50
CA GLY A 96 3.11 1.54 14.87
C GLY A 96 3.12 2.20 16.24
N VAL A 97 4.30 2.65 16.66
CA VAL A 97 4.52 3.37 17.92
C VAL A 97 5.47 4.53 17.66
N ALA A 98 5.18 5.69 18.25
CA ALA A 98 6.02 6.86 18.22
C ALA A 98 6.59 7.11 19.63
N GLN A 99 7.88 7.46 19.71
CA GLN A 99 8.57 7.73 20.97
C GLN A 99 9.28 9.08 20.90
N LEU A 100 9.09 9.90 21.92
CA LEU A 100 9.96 11.03 22.23
C LEU A 100 10.85 10.66 23.40
N ILE A 101 12.15 10.80 23.23
CA ILE A 101 13.16 10.44 24.23
C ILE A 101 13.84 11.73 24.66
N ASN A 102 13.95 11.93 25.97
CA ASN A 102 14.60 13.06 26.61
C ASN A 102 14.06 14.42 26.16
N LYS A 103 13.16 14.98 26.95
CA LYS A 103 12.80 16.38 26.75
C LYS A 103 14.01 17.28 27.08
N GLU A 104 14.13 18.38 26.33
CA GLU A 104 15.19 19.36 26.56
C GLU A 104 15.22 19.86 28.01
N ASN A 105 16.42 20.23 28.46
CA ASN A 105 16.70 20.69 29.83
C ASN A 105 16.36 19.68 30.93
N ASP A 106 16.38 18.37 30.60
CA ASP A 106 16.08 17.28 31.55
C ASP A 106 14.69 17.44 32.22
N LEU A 107 13.74 18.05 31.51
CA LEU A 107 12.38 18.27 32.01
C LEU A 107 11.48 17.04 31.77
N GLN A 108 10.37 16.99 32.48
CA GLN A 108 9.31 16.01 32.23
C GLN A 108 8.37 16.47 31.10
N PHE A 109 7.79 15.51 30.39
CA PHE A 109 6.71 15.79 29.45
C PHE A 109 5.46 16.22 30.19
N THR A 110 4.94 17.38 29.81
CA THR A 110 3.76 18.01 30.38
C THR A 110 2.49 17.53 29.68
N SER A 111 1.33 17.81 30.26
CA SER A 111 0.03 17.54 29.62
C SER A 111 -0.13 18.25 28.26
N CYS A 112 0.53 19.40 28.07
CA CYS A 112 0.57 20.08 26.79
C CYS A 112 1.34 19.26 25.74
N ASP A 113 2.53 18.74 26.10
CA ASP A 113 3.34 17.90 25.22
C ASP A 113 2.59 16.63 24.82
N ILE A 114 1.89 16.01 25.79
CA ILE A 114 1.04 14.84 25.56
C ILE A 114 -0.06 15.18 24.53
N SER A 115 -0.77 16.30 24.71
CA SER A 115 -1.86 16.67 23.81
C SER A 115 -1.37 16.94 22.37
N ILE A 116 -0.21 17.60 22.24
CA ILE A 116 0.40 17.88 20.93
C ILE A 116 0.87 16.58 20.27
N PHE A 117 1.52 15.70 21.03
CA PHE A 117 2.04 14.44 20.49
C PHE A 117 0.92 13.46 20.13
N GLU A 118 -0.20 13.49 20.86
CA GLU A 118 -1.41 12.72 20.52
C GLU A 118 -1.98 13.16 19.17
N ALA A 119 -2.12 14.48 18.94
CA ALA A 119 -2.54 15.00 17.64
C ALA A 119 -1.58 14.56 16.52
N PHE A 120 -0.27 14.61 16.76
CA PHE A 120 0.73 14.11 15.83
C PHE A 120 0.54 12.61 15.51
N ALA A 121 0.37 11.77 16.53
CA ALA A 121 0.17 10.33 16.36
C ALA A 121 -1.10 10.02 15.55
N ILE A 122 -2.18 10.77 15.75
CA ILE A 122 -3.42 10.66 14.96
C ILE A 122 -3.15 10.98 13.49
N PHE A 123 -2.45 12.07 13.19
CA PHE A 123 -2.13 12.44 11.81
C PHE A 123 -1.20 11.42 11.14
N CYS A 124 -0.22 10.88 11.87
CA CYS A 124 0.61 9.78 11.37
C CYS A 124 -0.23 8.56 11.04
N GLY A 125 -1.19 8.20 11.89
CA GLY A 125 -2.10 7.08 11.67
C GLY A 125 -2.92 7.20 10.38
N LEU A 126 -3.49 8.38 10.14
CA LEU A 126 -4.24 8.68 8.92
C LEU A 126 -3.34 8.68 7.67
N GLY A 127 -2.18 9.32 7.75
CA GLY A 127 -1.24 9.43 6.63
C GLY A 127 -0.66 8.08 6.20
N ILE A 128 -0.22 7.27 7.16
CA ILE A 128 0.30 5.92 6.92
C ILE A 128 -0.79 5.04 6.33
N HIS A 129 -2.00 5.05 6.92
CA HIS A 129 -3.12 4.25 6.42
C HIS A 129 -3.51 4.61 4.97
N ASN A 130 -3.61 5.91 4.65
CA ASN A 130 -3.93 6.36 3.30
C ASN A 130 -2.86 5.95 2.28
N THR A 131 -1.58 6.09 2.64
CA THR A 131 -0.46 5.71 1.77
C THR A 131 -0.46 4.21 1.49
N GLN A 132 -0.64 3.38 2.54
CA GLN A 132 -0.69 1.93 2.41
C GLN A 132 -1.87 1.45 1.55
N MET A 133 -3.06 2.06 1.72
CA MET A 133 -4.22 1.74 0.88
C MET A 133 -3.98 2.10 -0.58
N TYR A 134 -3.44 3.30 -0.84
CA TYR A 134 -3.12 3.74 -2.20
C TYR A 134 -2.08 2.83 -2.88
N GLU A 135 -1.00 2.48 -2.18
CA GLU A 135 0.02 1.57 -2.71
C GLU A 135 -0.57 0.18 -3.02
N SER A 136 -1.44 -0.32 -2.14
CA SER A 136 -2.14 -1.59 -2.34
C SER A 136 -3.06 -1.55 -3.56
N ALA A 137 -3.80 -0.47 -3.77
CA ALA A 137 -4.66 -0.27 -4.93
C ALA A 137 -3.83 -0.21 -6.24
N CYS A 138 -2.73 0.54 -6.25
CA CYS A 138 -1.80 0.61 -7.38
C CYS A 138 -1.24 -0.77 -7.74
N LYS A 139 -0.81 -1.55 -6.73
CA LYS A 139 -0.31 -2.91 -6.92
C LYS A 139 -1.38 -3.85 -7.47
N LEU A 140 -2.62 -3.74 -6.98
CA LEU A 140 -3.74 -4.53 -7.48
C LEU A 140 -4.06 -4.17 -8.93
N MET A 141 -4.09 -2.88 -9.26
CA MET A 141 -4.32 -2.39 -10.62
C MET A 141 -3.23 -2.90 -11.58
N ALA A 142 -1.96 -2.88 -11.17
CA ALA A 142 -0.86 -3.42 -11.98
C ALA A 142 -1.02 -4.92 -12.23
N LYS A 143 -1.39 -5.71 -11.20
CA LYS A 143 -1.68 -7.14 -11.35
C LYS A 143 -2.86 -7.39 -12.29
N GLN A 144 -3.94 -6.62 -12.12
CA GLN A 144 -5.12 -6.73 -12.97
C GLN A 144 -4.78 -6.42 -14.43
N LYS A 145 -3.98 -5.38 -14.68
CA LYS A 145 -3.50 -5.02 -16.01
C LYS A 145 -2.75 -6.18 -16.66
N VAL A 146 -1.77 -6.76 -15.97
CA VAL A 146 -1.01 -7.90 -16.50
C VAL A 146 -1.91 -9.11 -16.79
N ALA A 147 -2.83 -9.42 -15.87
CA ALA A 147 -3.77 -10.52 -16.07
C ALA A 147 -4.67 -10.29 -17.31
N LEU A 148 -5.17 -9.07 -17.48
CA LEU A 148 -5.95 -8.68 -18.66
C LEU A 148 -5.13 -8.76 -19.94
N GLU A 149 -3.86 -8.32 -19.93
CA GLU A 149 -2.96 -8.44 -21.08
C GLU A 149 -2.75 -9.91 -21.49
N CYS A 150 -2.49 -10.81 -20.53
CA CYS A 150 -2.36 -12.24 -20.80
C CYS A 150 -3.63 -12.87 -21.38
N LEU A 151 -4.81 -12.49 -20.87
CA LEU A 151 -6.09 -12.97 -21.41
C LEU A 151 -6.36 -12.40 -22.79
N SER A 152 -6.05 -11.11 -23.00
CA SER A 152 -6.28 -10.43 -24.26
C SER A 152 -5.46 -11.02 -25.41
N TYR A 153 -4.29 -11.58 -25.15
CA TYR A 153 -3.47 -12.22 -26.19
C TYR A 153 -4.20 -13.38 -26.89
N HIS A 154 -5.05 -14.12 -26.16
CA HIS A 154 -5.84 -15.22 -26.71
C HIS A 154 -7.24 -14.81 -27.17
N ALA A 155 -7.73 -13.66 -26.71
CA ALA A 155 -9.10 -13.20 -26.98
C ALA A 155 -9.17 -12.02 -27.97
N THR A 156 -8.05 -11.40 -28.35
CA THR A 156 -8.07 -10.25 -29.27
C THR A 156 -7.74 -10.72 -30.68
N ALA A 157 -8.50 -10.24 -31.67
CA ALA A 157 -8.17 -10.43 -33.07
C ALA A 157 -6.79 -9.83 -33.40
N ALA A 158 -6.02 -10.54 -34.23
CA ALA A 158 -4.74 -10.05 -34.70
C ALA A 158 -4.93 -8.75 -35.51
N GLN A 159 -3.97 -7.82 -35.39
CA GLN A 159 -4.12 -6.47 -35.93
C GLN A 159 -4.34 -6.46 -37.46
N ASP A 160 -3.75 -7.41 -38.18
CA ASP A 160 -3.95 -7.62 -39.62
C ASP A 160 -5.39 -8.04 -39.96
N GLN A 161 -5.99 -8.94 -39.17
CA GLN A 161 -7.38 -9.37 -39.35
C GLN A 161 -8.36 -8.24 -39.07
N THR A 162 -8.10 -7.48 -37.99
CA THR A 162 -8.87 -6.26 -37.67
C THR A 162 -8.79 -5.24 -38.80
N LEU A 163 -7.58 -4.96 -39.32
CA LEU A 163 -7.39 -4.00 -40.41
C LEU A 163 -8.03 -4.47 -41.73
N LYS A 164 -8.00 -5.77 -42.01
CA LYS A 164 -8.70 -6.36 -43.16
C LYS A 164 -10.20 -6.09 -43.04
N LEU A 165 -10.81 -6.46 -41.91
CA LEU A 165 -12.25 -6.30 -41.69
C LEU A 165 -12.71 -4.83 -41.67
N VAL A 166 -11.86 -3.90 -41.19
CA VAL A 166 -12.12 -2.45 -41.25
C VAL A 166 -12.21 -1.94 -42.69
N ASN A 167 -11.37 -2.46 -43.59
CA ASN A 167 -11.27 -1.99 -44.98
C ASN A 167 -12.17 -2.78 -45.95
N ASP A 168 -12.68 -3.94 -45.52
CA ASP A 168 -13.57 -4.78 -46.32
C ASP A 168 -14.88 -4.07 -46.64
N THR A 169 -15.37 -4.28 -47.87
CA THR A 169 -16.71 -3.84 -48.25
C THR A 169 -17.75 -4.77 -47.66
N ILE A 170 -18.57 -4.26 -46.75
CA ILE A 170 -19.63 -5.03 -46.09
C ILE A 170 -20.89 -5.03 -46.95
N ALA A 171 -21.29 -6.19 -47.46
CA ALA A 171 -22.52 -6.39 -48.24
C ALA A 171 -23.80 -6.06 -47.45
N SER A 172 -24.91 -5.85 -48.15
CA SER A 172 -26.19 -5.43 -47.54
C SER A 172 -26.84 -6.54 -46.68
N ALA A 173 -27.74 -6.17 -45.76
CA ALA A 173 -28.44 -7.15 -44.91
C ALA A 173 -29.33 -8.10 -45.74
N ASP A 174 -29.90 -7.62 -46.85
CA ASP A 174 -30.69 -8.43 -47.78
C ASP A 174 -29.84 -9.46 -48.54
N GLU A 175 -28.62 -9.09 -48.90
CA GLU A 175 -27.66 -9.96 -49.59
C GLU A 175 -27.20 -11.13 -48.70
N TYR A 176 -26.95 -10.85 -47.43
CA TYR A 176 -26.74 -11.88 -46.39
C TYR A 176 -28.02 -12.59 -45.94
N LYS A 177 -29.20 -12.18 -46.43
CA LYS A 177 -30.52 -12.73 -46.06
C LYS A 177 -30.82 -12.67 -44.56
N LEU A 178 -30.30 -11.66 -43.85
CA LEU A 178 -30.35 -11.57 -42.38
C LEU A 178 -31.77 -11.40 -41.81
N TYR A 179 -32.72 -10.96 -42.62
CA TYR A 179 -34.13 -10.83 -42.21
C TYR A 179 -34.93 -12.13 -42.32
N SER A 180 -34.37 -13.18 -42.93
CA SER A 180 -35.08 -14.44 -43.13
C SER A 180 -34.99 -15.31 -41.89
N PHE A 181 -36.13 -15.75 -41.36
CA PHE A 181 -36.17 -16.78 -40.30
C PHE A 181 -35.68 -18.17 -40.76
N LYS A 182 -35.38 -18.34 -42.05
CA LYS A 182 -34.73 -19.54 -42.62
C LYS A 182 -33.22 -19.37 -42.81
N PHE A 183 -32.64 -18.27 -42.33
CA PHE A 183 -31.21 -18.03 -42.39
C PHE A 183 -30.44 -19.17 -41.71
N ILE A 184 -29.40 -19.65 -42.38
CA ILE A 184 -28.40 -20.60 -41.89
C ILE A 184 -27.04 -20.12 -42.42
N ASP A 185 -26.00 -20.27 -41.62
CA ASP A 185 -24.64 -19.78 -41.89
C ASP A 185 -23.72 -20.84 -42.53
N PHE A 186 -24.23 -22.04 -42.83
CA PHE A 186 -23.43 -23.14 -43.41
C PHE A 186 -22.72 -22.79 -44.73
N ASP A 187 -23.26 -21.82 -45.49
CA ASP A 187 -22.68 -21.37 -46.75
C ASP A 187 -21.77 -20.14 -46.60
N LEU A 188 -21.60 -19.61 -45.37
CA LEU A 188 -20.74 -18.46 -45.06
C LEU A 188 -19.40 -18.95 -44.49
N ASP A 189 -18.32 -18.28 -44.87
CA ASP A 189 -17.03 -18.46 -44.21
C ASP A 189 -16.91 -17.58 -42.95
N ASP A 190 -15.83 -17.77 -42.19
CA ASP A 190 -15.57 -17.04 -40.94
C ASP A 190 -15.50 -15.52 -41.16
N ASP A 191 -15.01 -15.09 -42.32
CA ASP A 191 -14.90 -13.66 -42.66
C ASP A 191 -16.28 -13.08 -43.03
N ASP A 192 -17.10 -13.82 -43.76
CA ASP A 192 -18.46 -13.43 -44.13
C ASP A 192 -19.39 -13.39 -42.92
N THR A 193 -19.25 -14.32 -41.98
CA THR A 193 -19.98 -14.27 -40.70
C THR A 193 -19.57 -13.05 -39.88
N CYS A 194 -18.28 -12.71 -39.83
CA CYS A 194 -17.82 -11.46 -39.20
C CYS A 194 -18.40 -10.20 -39.89
N ARG A 195 -18.37 -10.13 -41.23
CA ARG A 195 -18.97 -9.00 -41.99
C ARG A 195 -20.48 -8.90 -41.78
N ALA A 196 -21.19 -10.04 -41.78
CA ALA A 196 -22.62 -10.11 -41.51
C ALA A 196 -22.94 -9.62 -40.09
N ALA A 197 -22.14 -9.98 -39.08
CA ALA A 197 -22.28 -9.48 -37.72
C ALA A 197 -22.12 -7.95 -37.66
N VAL A 198 -21.06 -7.39 -38.27
CA VAL A 198 -20.88 -5.92 -38.34
C VAL A 198 -22.06 -5.25 -39.07
N ARG A 199 -22.58 -5.87 -40.15
CA ARG A 199 -23.78 -5.39 -40.85
C ARG A 199 -24.99 -5.30 -39.93
N MET A 200 -25.19 -6.25 -38.99
CA MET A 200 -26.28 -6.17 -38.01
C MET A 200 -26.16 -4.92 -37.12
N PHE A 201 -24.95 -4.61 -36.64
CA PHE A 201 -24.70 -3.42 -35.82
C PHE A 201 -24.98 -2.11 -36.58
N LEU A 202 -24.58 -2.05 -37.86
CA LEU A 202 -24.85 -0.92 -38.73
C LEU A 202 -26.35 -0.77 -39.01
N GLN A 203 -27.05 -1.87 -39.27
CA GLN A 203 -28.48 -1.87 -39.60
C GLN A 203 -29.34 -1.42 -38.41
N CYS A 204 -28.94 -1.78 -37.19
CA CYS A 204 -29.58 -1.33 -35.95
C CYS A 204 -29.19 0.10 -35.52
N ASN A 205 -28.37 0.79 -36.32
CA ASN A 205 -27.83 2.13 -36.05
C ASN A 205 -27.12 2.28 -34.68
N LEU A 206 -26.59 1.19 -34.13
CA LEU A 206 -26.01 1.17 -32.79
C LEU A 206 -24.70 1.97 -32.73
N VAL A 207 -23.94 1.97 -33.82
CA VAL A 207 -22.66 2.69 -33.91
C VAL A 207 -22.87 4.19 -33.74
N GLN A 208 -23.86 4.78 -34.41
CA GLN A 208 -24.15 6.20 -34.30
C GLN A 208 -24.84 6.55 -32.98
N GLN A 209 -25.81 5.72 -32.55
CA GLN A 209 -26.57 5.97 -31.33
C GLN A 209 -25.68 6.00 -30.08
N PHE A 210 -24.71 5.08 -29.99
CA PHE A 210 -23.82 4.95 -28.82
C PHE A 210 -22.44 5.57 -29.04
N HIS A 211 -22.20 6.26 -30.16
CA HIS A 211 -20.92 6.87 -30.52
C HIS A 211 -19.75 5.87 -30.40
N ILE A 212 -19.97 4.64 -30.85
CA ILE A 212 -18.96 3.58 -30.76
C ILE A 212 -17.89 3.88 -31.82
N PRO A 213 -16.61 4.04 -31.43
CA PRO A 213 -15.53 4.17 -32.40
C PRO A 213 -15.49 2.91 -33.29
N TYR A 214 -15.47 3.11 -34.61
CA TYR A 214 -15.60 2.02 -35.59
C TYR A 214 -14.46 0.99 -35.50
N ASP A 215 -13.27 1.45 -35.13
CA ASP A 215 -12.08 0.64 -34.82
C ASP A 215 -12.29 -0.23 -33.57
N VAL A 216 -12.95 0.29 -32.53
CA VAL A 216 -13.24 -0.45 -31.28
C VAL A 216 -14.33 -1.51 -31.47
N SER A 217 -15.34 -1.26 -32.32
CA SER A 217 -16.38 -2.27 -32.62
C SER A 217 -15.85 -3.52 -33.32
N ILE A 218 -14.75 -3.38 -34.05
CA ILE A 218 -14.15 -4.48 -34.82
C ILE A 218 -13.08 -5.21 -33.99
N THR A 219 -12.38 -4.50 -33.09
CA THR A 219 -11.26 -5.07 -32.30
C THR A 219 -11.72 -5.93 -31.10
N ARG A 220 -12.96 -5.81 -30.63
CA ARG A 220 -13.45 -6.46 -29.37
C ARG A 220 -14.61 -7.44 -29.55
N THR A 221 -15.02 -7.73 -30.78
CA THR A 221 -16.19 -8.60 -31.07
C THR A 221 -15.80 -10.03 -31.44
N VAL A 222 -14.53 -10.39 -31.31
CA VAL A 222 -14.03 -11.77 -31.50
C VAL A 222 -13.50 -12.29 -30.19
#